data_AF-A0A1T1HET1-F1
#
_entry.id   AF-A0A1T1HET1-F1
#
_cell.length_a   1.000
_cell.length_b   1.000
_cell.length_c   1.000
_cell.angle_alpha   90.00
_cell.angle_beta   90.00
_cell.angle_gamma   90.00
#
_symmetry.space_group_name_H-M   'P 1'
#
loop_
_entity.id
_entity.type
_entity.pdbx_description
1 polymer ?
#
loop_
_entity_poly.entity_id
_entity_poly.type
_entity_poly.pdbx_seq_one_letter_code
_entity_poly.pdbx_strand_id
1 'polypeptide(L)'
;MFQPALKRHAEYQQWQQVGLVRNGRFDLTYTTSPLANEGGLDAGSDETCFIPLELAQLADKQRLFVRAVAPDQIEICTAESIDAAEAGQGDNQRLLHLT
;
A
#
# COMPACT_ATOMS: atom_id res chain seq x y z
N MET A 1 11.25 -12.74 3.20
CA MET A 1 10.45 -13.20 2.05
C MET A 1 9.51 -12.06 1.69
N PHE A 2 9.68 -11.45 0.51
CA PHE A 2 8.82 -10.36 0.04
C PHE A 2 7.49 -10.97 -0.41
N GLN A 3 6.39 -10.58 0.22
CA GLN A 3 5.05 -10.97 -0.24
C GLN A 3 4.38 -9.71 -0.77
N PRO A 4 4.21 -9.58 -2.09
CA PRO A 4 3.54 -8.42 -2.66
C PRO A 4 2.08 -8.41 -2.18
N ALA A 5 1.71 -7.37 -1.43
CA ALA A 5 0.33 -7.14 -1.00
C ALA A 5 -0.59 -6.77 -2.17
N LEU A 6 -0.03 -6.33 -3.29
CA LEU A 6 -0.78 -5.95 -4.49
C LEU A 6 -0.05 -6.44 -5.74
N LYS A 7 -0.71 -7.30 -6.51
CA LYS A 7 -0.24 -7.76 -7.83
C LYS A 7 -0.74 -6.81 -8.90
N ARG A 8 -0.05 -6.71 -10.04
CA ARG A 8 -0.48 -5.92 -11.22
C ARG A 8 -1.84 -6.34 -11.82
N HIS A 9 -2.37 -7.49 -11.39
CA HIS A 9 -3.70 -7.99 -11.72
C HIS A 9 -4.57 -8.21 -10.47
N ALA A 10 -4.18 -7.64 -9.32
CA ALA A 10 -5.06 -7.61 -8.17
C ALA A 10 -6.28 -6.74 -8.50
N GLU A 11 -7.42 -7.09 -7.91
CA GLU A 11 -8.68 -6.43 -8.19
C GLU A 11 -8.55 -4.91 -7.96
N TYR A 12 -8.80 -4.14 -9.03
CA TYR A 12 -8.81 -2.70 -8.96
C TYR A 12 -9.92 -2.24 -8.02
N GLN A 13 -9.70 -1.12 -7.33
CA GLN A 13 -10.60 -0.49 -6.37
C GLN A 13 -10.87 -1.28 -5.08
N GLN A 14 -10.19 -2.39 -4.82
CA GLN A 14 -10.29 -3.09 -3.52
C GLN A 14 -9.23 -2.64 -2.53
N TRP A 15 -9.66 -2.33 -1.29
CA TRP A 15 -8.74 -2.10 -0.19
C TRP A 15 -8.02 -3.39 0.23
N GLN A 16 -6.70 -3.39 0.10
CA GLN A 16 -5.80 -4.45 0.53
C GLN A 16 -5.08 -4.00 1.80
N GLN A 17 -5.07 -4.84 2.83
CA GLN A 17 -4.33 -4.56 4.05
C GLN A 17 -2.82 -4.78 3.83
N VAL A 18 -2.03 -3.72 3.92
CA VAL A 18 -0.56 -3.83 3.77
C VAL A 18 0.10 -4.21 5.09
N GLY A 19 -0.33 -3.60 6.19
CA GLY A 19 0.24 -3.88 7.49
C GLY A 19 -0.15 -2.89 8.57
N LEU A 20 0.38 -3.13 9.77
CA LEU A 20 0.25 -2.20 10.89
C LEU A 20 1.23 -1.05 10.71
N VAL A 21 0.75 0.17 10.95
CA VAL A 21 1.63 1.33 10.95
C VAL A 21 2.31 1.44 12.31
N ARG A 22 3.62 1.67 12.32
CA ARG A 22 4.41 1.84 13.55
C ARG A 22 5.10 3.19 13.53
N ASN A 23 5.07 3.90 14.66
CA ASN A 23 5.75 5.19 14.83
C ASN A 23 5.35 6.26 13.79
N GLY A 24 4.11 6.24 13.27
CA GLY A 24 3.69 7.25 12.30
C GLY A 24 4.35 7.15 10.92
N ARG A 25 5.04 6.04 10.62
CA ARG A 25 5.72 5.85 9.36
C ARG A 25 5.44 4.47 8.79
N PHE A 26 5.24 4.41 7.48
CA PHE A 26 5.12 3.16 6.74
C PHE A 26 5.88 3.27 5.42
N ASP A 27 6.89 2.44 5.20
CA ASP A 27 7.62 2.44 3.93
C ASP A 27 6.91 1.51 2.95
N LEU A 28 6.11 2.11 2.06
CA LEU A 28 5.38 1.37 1.03
C LEU A 28 6.35 0.96 -0.06
N THR A 29 6.40 -0.34 -0.34
CA THR A 29 7.29 -0.89 -1.37
C THR A 29 6.46 -1.23 -2.60
N TYR A 30 6.82 -0.67 -3.76
CA TYR A 30 6.18 -0.96 -5.03
C TYR A 30 7.22 -1.26 -6.11
N THR A 31 6.80 -1.92 -7.18
CA THR A 31 7.66 -2.22 -8.32
C THR A 31 6.83 -2.18 -9.59
N THR A 32 7.41 -1.65 -10.66
CA THR A 32 6.81 -1.56 -11.99
C THR A 32 7.34 -2.64 -12.94
N SER A 33 8.11 -3.61 -12.42
CA SER A 33 8.66 -4.69 -13.24
C SER A 33 7.62 -5.78 -13.50
N PRO A 34 7.46 -6.24 -14.75
CA PRO A 34 6.61 -7.40 -15.05
C PRO A 34 7.08 -8.67 -14.33
N LEU A 35 8.39 -8.79 -14.04
CA LEU A 35 9.00 -9.89 -13.29
C LEU A 35 8.47 -10.03 -11.85
N ALA A 36 7.91 -8.95 -11.27
CA ALA A 36 7.32 -9.00 -9.94
C ALA A 36 6.05 -9.85 -9.90
N ASN A 37 5.36 -9.97 -11.03
CA ASN A 37 4.13 -10.77 -11.15
C ASN A 37 4.43 -12.28 -11.08
N GLU A 38 5.63 -12.70 -11.46
CA GLU A 38 6.08 -14.09 -11.43
C GLU A 38 6.62 -14.51 -10.04
N GLY A 39 6.66 -13.59 -9.06
CA GLY A 39 7.13 -13.88 -7.70
C GLY A 39 8.66 -14.02 -7.60
N GLY A 40 9.39 -13.66 -8.65
CA GLY A 40 10.85 -13.75 -8.73
C GLY A 40 11.60 -12.47 -8.37
N LEU A 41 10.92 -11.43 -7.87
CA LEU A 41 11.60 -10.20 -7.45
C LEU A 41 12.09 -10.30 -6.01
N ASP A 42 13.40 -10.18 -5.85
CA ASP A 42 14.02 -9.90 -4.56
C ASP A 42 13.66 -8.48 -4.10
N ALA A 43 13.41 -8.30 -2.81
CA ALA A 43 13.05 -7.01 -2.18
C ALA A 43 14.12 -5.89 -2.33
N GLY A 44 15.22 -6.18 -3.03
CA GLY A 44 16.34 -5.28 -3.29
C GLY A 44 16.76 -5.23 -4.76
N SER A 45 15.92 -5.73 -5.69
CA SER A 45 16.13 -5.46 -7.10
C SER A 45 16.03 -3.95 -7.34
N ASP A 46 16.92 -3.40 -8.18
CA ASP A 46 17.02 -1.97 -8.52
C ASP A 46 15.68 -1.35 -8.97
N GLU A 47 14.76 -2.20 -9.42
CA GLU A 47 13.42 -1.85 -9.88
C GLU A 47 12.35 -1.81 -8.76
N THR A 48 12.77 -1.85 -7.49
CA THR A 48 11.90 -1.74 -6.32
C THR A 48 11.98 -0.32 -5.76
N CYS A 49 10.86 0.38 -5.76
CA CYS A 49 10.76 1.72 -5.22
C CYS A 49 10.12 1.70 -3.83
N PHE A 50 10.66 2.55 -2.93
CA PHE A 50 10.15 2.73 -1.58
C PHE A 50 9.58 4.14 -1.46
N ILE A 51 8.30 4.22 -1.11
CA ILE A 51 7.62 5.47 -0.80
C ILE A 51 7.49 5.54 0.72
N PRO A 52 8.29 6.38 1.41
CA PRO A 52 8.10 6.62 2.82
C PRO A 52 6.78 7.36 3.02
N LEU A 53 5.83 6.71 3.69
CA LEU A 53 4.56 7.32 4.05
C LEU A 53 4.66 7.85 5.46
N GLU A 54 4.66 9.17 5.58
CA GLU A 54 4.46 9.85 6.85
C GLU A 54 2.97 9.89 7.13
N LEU A 55 2.58 9.25 8.23
CA LEU A 55 1.20 9.04 8.66
C LEU A 55 1.07 9.71 10.03
N ALA A 56 0.57 10.93 10.02
CA ALA A 56 0.46 11.75 11.22
C ALA A 56 -0.79 11.36 12.01
N GLN A 57 -0.74 11.57 13.34
CA GLN A 57 -1.89 11.41 14.24
C GLN A 57 -2.55 10.04 14.19
N LEU A 58 -1.75 8.98 14.16
CA LEU A 58 -2.31 7.63 14.16
C LEU A 58 -2.85 7.27 15.53
N ALA A 59 -4.07 6.75 15.53
CA ALA A 59 -4.61 6.05 16.68
C ALA A 59 -3.85 4.73 16.90
N ASP A 60 -3.77 4.30 18.17
CA ASP A 60 -3.16 3.03 18.54
C ASP A 60 -3.88 1.90 17.78
N LYS A 61 -3.13 1.07 17.03
CA LYS A 61 -3.60 -0.07 16.20
C LYS A 61 -4.18 0.24 14.81
N GLN A 62 -4.00 1.43 14.25
CA GLN A 62 -4.36 1.66 12.84
C GLN A 62 -3.53 0.81 11.86
N ARG A 63 -4.18 0.37 10.80
CA ARG A 63 -3.61 -0.43 9.72
C ARG A 63 -3.61 0.40 8.44
N LEU A 64 -2.55 0.25 7.66
CA LEU A 64 -2.48 0.83 6.33
C LEU A 64 -3.20 -0.08 5.35
N PHE A 65 -4.17 0.51 4.66
CA PHE A 65 -4.86 -0.08 3.53
C PHE A 65 -4.45 0.66 2.27
N VAL A 66 -4.37 -0.08 1.18
CA VAL A 66 -4.05 0.48 -0.13
C VAL A 66 -4.96 -0.16 -1.19
N ARG A 67 -5.35 0.61 -2.19
CA ARG A 67 -6.11 0.12 -3.34
C ARG A 67 -5.53 0.65 -4.63
N ALA A 68 -5.47 -0.17 -5.66
CA ALA A 68 -5.13 0.31 -7.00
C ALA A 68 -6.33 1.04 -7.59
N VAL A 69 -6.17 2.33 -7.92
CA VAL A 69 -7.19 3.12 -8.60
C VAL A 69 -6.92 3.23 -10.10
N ALA A 70 -5.64 3.19 -10.50
CA ALA A 70 -5.18 3.19 -11.89
C ALA A 70 -3.89 2.35 -12.01
N PRO A 71 -3.42 2.00 -13.22
CA PRO A 71 -2.17 1.23 -13.39
C PRO A 71 -0.92 1.95 -12.85
N ASP A 72 -0.94 3.28 -12.83
CA ASP A 72 0.08 4.20 -12.32
C ASP A 72 -0.32 4.87 -11.00
N GLN A 73 -1.50 4.57 -10.43
CA GLN A 73 -2.00 5.27 -9.25
C GLN A 73 -2.59 4.31 -8.22
N ILE A 74 -2.17 4.50 -6.98
CA ILE A 74 -2.73 3.81 -5.83
C ILE A 74 -3.30 4.83 -4.87
N GLU A 75 -4.34 4.45 -4.16
CA GLU A 75 -4.83 5.19 -3.02
C GLU A 75 -4.46 4.47 -1.74
N ILE A 76 -4.06 5.22 -0.73
CA ILE A 76 -3.77 4.70 0.60
C ILE A 76 -4.75 5.30 1.60
N CYS A 77 -5.02 4.58 2.68
CA CYS A 77 -5.72 5.12 3.85
C CYS A 77 -5.32 4.35 5.12
N THR A 78 -5.43 4.99 6.27
CA THR A 78 -5.22 4.34 7.56
C THR A 78 -6.54 4.18 8.28
N ALA A 79 -6.92 2.94 8.60
CA ALA A 79 -8.17 2.64 9.29
C ALA A 79 -7.96 1.55 10.34
N GLU A 80 -8.90 1.38 11.25
CA GLU A 80 -8.86 0.30 12.25
C GLU A 80 -9.18 -1.07 11.63
N SER A 81 -9.94 -1.09 10.54
CA SER A 81 -10.41 -2.30 9.85
C SER A 81 -10.72 -2.01 8.38
N ILE A 82 -10.77 -3.07 7.56
CA ILE A 82 -11.12 -2.96 6.13
C ILE A 82 -12.51 -2.36 5.92
N ASP A 83 -13.46 -2.68 6.81
CA ASP A 83 -14.82 -2.14 6.76
C ASP A 83 -14.84 -0.61 6.95
N ALA A 84 -14.05 -0.10 7.91
CA ALA A 84 -13.88 1.33 8.10
C ALA A 84 -13.19 2.01 6.90
N ALA A 85 -12.23 1.35 6.26
CA ALA A 85 -11.61 1.84 5.02
C ALA A 85 -12.61 1.91 3.86
N GLU A 86 -13.44 0.89 3.69
CA GLU A 86 -14.52 0.84 2.68
C GLU A 86 -15.60 1.90 2.96
N ALA A 87 -15.94 2.13 4.23
CA ALA A 87 -16.89 3.14 4.68
C ALA A 87 -16.35 4.58 4.62
N GLY A 88 -15.07 4.79 4.26
CA GLY A 88 -14.43 6.10 4.26
C GLY A 88 -14.20 6.68 5.67
N GLN A 89 -14.23 5.83 6.69
CA GLN A 89 -13.95 6.17 8.09
C GLN A 89 -12.47 5.96 8.44
N GLY A 90 -11.59 6.34 7.51
CA GLY A 90 -10.14 6.25 7.66
C GLY A 90 -9.49 7.63 7.64
N ASP A 91 -8.29 7.71 8.20
CA ASP A 91 -7.43 8.88 8.19
C ASP A 91 -6.35 8.77 7.11
N ASN A 92 -5.59 9.86 6.92
CA ASN A 92 -4.42 9.90 6.03
C ASN A 92 -4.70 9.40 4.60
N GLN A 93 -5.95 9.52 4.14
CA GLN A 93 -6.33 9.11 2.79
C GLN A 93 -5.66 10.01 1.75
N ARG A 94 -4.88 9.42 0.86
CA ARG A 94 -4.20 10.14 -0.22
C ARG A 94 -3.93 9.26 -1.42
N LEU A 95 -3.93 9.89 -2.59
CA LEU A 95 -3.59 9.26 -3.85
C LEU A 95 -2.09 9.44 -4.12
N LEU A 96 -1.42 8.33 -4.41
CA LEU A 96 -0.02 8.27 -4.75
C LEU A 96 0.12 7.88 -6.22
N HIS A 97 0.97 8.61 -6.93
CA HIS A 97 1.34 8.30 -8.29
C HIS A 97 2.62 7.47 -8.27
N LEU A 98 2.58 6.30 -8.91
CA LEU A 98 3.70 5.38 -9.09
C LEU A 98 4.39 5.74 -10.40
N THR A 99 5.38 6.66 -10.35
CA THR A 99 6.20 7.03 -11.52
C THR A 99 7.41 6.13 -11.65
#